data_AF-A0A5C7IUT6-F1
#
_entry.id   AF-A0A5C7IUT6-F1
#
_cell.length_a   1.000
_cell.length_b   1.000
_cell.length_c   1.000
_cell.angle_alpha   90.00
_cell.angle_beta   90.00
_cell.angle_gamma   90.00
#
_symmetry.space_group_name_H-M   'P 1'
#
loop_
_entity.id
_entity.type
_entity.pdbx_description
1 polymer ?
#
loop_
_entity_poly.entity_id
_entity_poly.type
_entity_poly.pdbx_seq_one_letter_code
_entity_poly.pdbx_strand_id
1 'polypeptide(L)'
;MWHYHSLGVYSVRSGYWLSSSSFGNPSCAGLSFESWWKFFWRLDLPSKIKLFMWKACHNWILARCNLMAHGMVLEVTCPICGKSAETSLYAMWRCSSLKVLRNACVFATGDSSLDCATFGEFVRSCSFQMEVTDFERLCVIWWKVWHRRNVAIHNNILLPVLEIYAWVDNFYNDFQGANVRKNAQNLEQGFRSWGGCSRQLWSSVDLPLPECGDSACVGQCEKTGCVGERCFPHFKFSSDGVSIDGPWYMQEPLYMRWKQWDCQSDCRYNCMVERENQREALGDGPVKYHGKWPFKRVYGIQEPASVVFSALNLAMHFHGWLSFFILLYYKLPLKQDKKGYYEFATLWHIYGLFSLNSWFWSAVFHSRDVDLTEKLDYSSAVALLGYSLILAILRSFNVRDEAARVMVSAPLLAFVTTHILYLNFYKLDYGWNMKVCVLMAVAQLLIWGIWAGVTRHPSRLKLWVVVFVGGLAMLLEIYDFPPIYGYLDAHALWHAMTIPLTYIWWSFIRDDAKFQTTNLVKKAK
;
A
#
# COMPACT_ATOMS: atom_id res chain seq x y z
N MET A 1 -8.46 -28.87 34.56
CA MET A 1 -8.29 -29.53 33.24
C MET A 1 -9.43 -29.05 32.35
N TRP A 2 -9.16 -28.56 31.13
CA TRP A 2 -10.20 -28.02 30.25
C TRP A 2 -11.00 -29.15 29.59
N HIS A 3 -12.22 -29.38 30.04
CA HIS A 3 -13.03 -30.55 29.65
C HIS A 3 -13.52 -30.54 28.19
N TYR A 4 -13.42 -29.40 27.50
CA TYR A 4 -13.86 -29.25 26.09
C TYR A 4 -12.72 -29.41 25.07
N HIS A 5 -11.59 -29.98 25.50
CA HIS A 5 -10.50 -30.37 24.61
C HIS A 5 -9.88 -31.67 25.11
N SER A 6 -9.63 -32.63 24.22
CA SER A 6 -9.16 -33.98 24.58
C SER A 6 -7.84 -34.00 25.34
N LEU A 7 -7.00 -32.98 25.16
CA LEU A 7 -5.72 -32.83 25.87
C LEU A 7 -5.84 -32.03 27.19
N GLY A 8 -7.01 -31.55 27.56
CA GLY A 8 -7.20 -30.78 28.80
C GLY A 8 -6.59 -29.38 28.80
N VAL A 9 -6.05 -28.92 27.66
CA VAL A 9 -5.41 -27.61 27.47
C VAL A 9 -6.44 -26.60 26.95
N TYR A 10 -6.50 -25.44 27.61
CA TYR A 10 -7.31 -24.31 27.14
C TYR A 10 -6.63 -23.60 25.96
N SER A 11 -7.41 -23.30 24.92
CA SER A 11 -7.01 -22.42 23.82
C SER A 11 -8.06 -21.34 23.59
N VAL A 12 -7.65 -20.19 23.05
CA VAL A 12 -8.58 -19.10 22.68
C VAL A 12 -9.66 -19.61 21.72
N ARG A 13 -9.31 -20.54 20.82
CA ARG A 13 -10.23 -21.18 19.89
C ARG A 13 -11.29 -22.04 20.59
N SER A 14 -10.91 -22.84 21.59
CA SER A 14 -11.86 -23.67 22.36
C SER A 14 -12.74 -22.83 23.29
N GLY A 15 -12.21 -21.73 23.82
CA GLY A 15 -12.99 -20.75 24.60
C GLY A 15 -14.03 -20.03 23.74
N TYR A 16 -13.65 -19.60 22.53
CA TYR A 16 -14.55 -18.94 21.59
C TYR A 16 -15.65 -19.88 21.08
N TRP A 17 -15.30 -21.15 20.79
CA TRP A 17 -16.28 -22.16 20.41
C TRP A 17 -17.34 -22.38 21.50
N LEU A 18 -16.92 -22.56 22.77
CA LEU A 18 -17.85 -22.69 23.89
C LEU A 18 -18.75 -21.45 24.05
N SER A 19 -18.16 -20.24 23.96
CA SER A 19 -18.92 -18.99 24.02
C SER A 19 -19.96 -18.88 22.90
N SER A 20 -19.64 -19.38 21.70
CA SER A 20 -20.58 -19.39 20.57
C SER A 20 -21.70 -20.43 20.71
N SER A 21 -21.46 -21.51 21.47
CA SER A 21 -22.46 -22.56 21.74
C SER A 21 -23.42 -22.20 22.88
N SER A 22 -23.05 -21.29 23.78
CA SER A 22 -23.88 -20.86 24.93
C SER A 22 -24.94 -19.82 24.58
N PHE A 23 -24.84 -19.14 23.44
CA PHE A 23 -25.91 -18.30 22.91
C PHE A 23 -26.82 -19.16 22.03
N GLY A 24 -27.88 -19.71 22.64
CA GLY A 24 -28.85 -20.57 21.97
C GLY A 24 -29.50 -19.87 20.76
N ASN A 25 -29.43 -20.51 19.59
CA ASN A 25 -30.25 -20.14 18.44
C ASN A 25 -31.65 -20.75 18.62
N PRO A 26 -32.73 -19.97 18.47
CA PRO A 26 -34.06 -20.53 18.28
C PRO A 26 -34.08 -21.36 17.00
N SER A 27 -34.55 -22.59 17.13
CA SER A 27 -34.71 -23.55 16.06
C SER A 27 -35.85 -23.16 15.12
N CYS A 28 -35.54 -22.84 13.87
CA CYS A 28 -36.42 -23.08 12.72
C CYS A 28 -35.59 -23.74 11.61
N ALA A 29 -36.10 -24.85 11.09
CA ALA A 29 -35.40 -25.77 10.20
C ALA A 29 -34.90 -25.10 8.91
N GLY A 30 -33.66 -25.42 8.55
CA GLY A 30 -33.01 -25.02 7.30
C GLY A 30 -31.53 -24.82 7.54
N LEU A 31 -30.67 -25.46 6.73
CA LEU A 31 -29.22 -25.24 6.54
C LEU A 31 -28.48 -24.45 7.65
N SER A 32 -27.51 -25.05 8.36
CA SER A 32 -26.66 -24.32 9.33
C SER A 32 -26.15 -22.99 8.75
N PHE A 33 -26.01 -21.94 9.57
CA PHE A 33 -25.57 -20.61 9.12
C PHE A 33 -24.28 -20.69 8.28
N GLU A 34 -23.38 -21.61 8.61
CA GLU A 34 -22.18 -21.92 7.83
C GLU A 34 -22.46 -22.46 6.41
N SER A 35 -23.44 -23.36 6.27
CA SER A 35 -23.80 -23.92 4.96
C SER A 35 -24.49 -22.91 4.05
N TRP A 36 -25.27 -21.99 4.62
CA TRP A 36 -25.87 -20.88 3.87
C TRP A 36 -24.82 -19.91 3.34
N TRP A 37 -23.77 -19.61 4.11
CA TRP A 37 -22.68 -18.79 3.60
C TRP A 37 -21.98 -19.42 2.39
N LYS A 38 -21.84 -20.75 2.33
CA LYS A 38 -21.29 -21.42 1.13
C LYS A 38 -22.15 -21.18 -0.11
N PHE A 39 -23.48 -21.13 0.04
CA PHE A 39 -24.37 -20.70 -1.03
C PHE A 39 -24.16 -19.21 -1.36
N PHE A 40 -24.21 -18.34 -0.36
CA PHE A 40 -24.09 -16.89 -0.55
C PHE A 40 -22.79 -16.48 -1.25
N TRP A 41 -21.65 -17.08 -0.89
CA TRP A 41 -20.36 -16.75 -1.51
C TRP A 41 -20.26 -17.18 -2.98
N ARG A 42 -21.12 -18.11 -3.44
CA ARG A 42 -21.21 -18.56 -4.84
C ARG A 42 -22.08 -17.68 -5.73
N LEU A 43 -22.83 -16.75 -5.18
CA LEU A 43 -23.64 -15.80 -5.95
C LEU A 43 -22.76 -14.98 -6.90
N ASP A 44 -23.29 -14.60 -8.06
CA ASP A 44 -22.60 -13.74 -9.01
C ASP A 44 -22.77 -12.27 -8.63
N LEU A 45 -22.02 -11.87 -7.60
CA LEU A 45 -21.97 -10.51 -7.09
C LEU A 45 -20.53 -10.03 -6.92
N PRO A 46 -20.26 -8.72 -7.08
CA PRO A 46 -18.96 -8.13 -6.76
C PRO A 46 -18.56 -8.41 -5.31
N SER A 47 -17.27 -8.72 -5.08
CA SER A 47 -16.74 -9.02 -3.73
C SER A 47 -17.03 -7.92 -2.71
N LYS A 48 -17.10 -6.65 -3.16
CA LYS A 48 -17.46 -5.50 -2.33
C LYS A 48 -18.88 -5.61 -1.77
N ILE A 49 -19.85 -6.08 -2.57
CA ILE A 49 -21.23 -6.28 -2.15
C ILE A 49 -21.34 -7.49 -1.23
N LYS A 50 -20.66 -8.60 -1.56
CA LYS A 50 -20.62 -9.80 -0.71
C LYS A 50 -20.06 -9.50 0.69
N LEU A 51 -18.94 -8.77 0.77
CA LEU A 51 -18.36 -8.34 2.05
C LEU A 51 -19.27 -7.39 2.83
N PHE A 52 -19.96 -6.48 2.13
CA PHE A 52 -20.94 -5.60 2.77
C PHE A 52 -22.08 -6.42 3.37
N MET A 53 -22.68 -7.34 2.62
CA MET A 53 -23.76 -8.19 3.08
C MET A 53 -23.32 -9.06 4.27
N TRP A 54 -22.12 -9.61 4.22
CA TRP A 54 -21.54 -10.33 5.35
C TRP A 54 -21.48 -9.47 6.61
N LYS A 55 -20.90 -8.27 6.53
CA LYS A 55 -20.87 -7.32 7.66
C LYS A 55 -22.27 -6.95 8.14
N ALA A 56 -23.21 -6.74 7.21
CA ALA A 56 -24.57 -6.34 7.52
C ALA A 56 -25.35 -7.45 8.25
N CYS A 57 -25.24 -8.70 7.81
CA CYS A 57 -25.87 -9.85 8.45
C CYS A 57 -25.32 -10.12 9.86
N HIS A 58 -24.07 -9.73 10.12
CA HIS A 58 -23.42 -9.83 11.43
C HIS A 58 -23.58 -8.57 12.31
N ASN A 59 -24.37 -7.57 11.89
CA ASN A 59 -24.54 -6.28 12.58
C ASN A 59 -23.23 -5.49 12.78
N TRP A 60 -22.24 -5.67 11.89
CA TRP A 60 -20.95 -4.95 11.93
C TRP A 60 -20.96 -3.65 11.11
N ILE A 61 -22.10 -3.31 10.50
CA ILE A 61 -22.29 -2.02 9.84
C ILE A 61 -22.61 -0.94 10.87
N LEU A 62 -22.24 0.30 10.55
CA LEU A 62 -22.34 1.47 11.45
C LEU A 62 -23.78 2.04 11.53
N ALA A 63 -24.76 1.17 11.75
CA ALA A 63 -26.14 1.57 12.07
C ALA A 63 -26.21 2.03 13.53
N ARG A 64 -27.02 3.04 13.86
CA ARG A 64 -26.96 3.68 15.19
C ARG A 64 -27.23 2.73 16.36
N CYS A 65 -28.11 1.74 16.21
CA CYS A 65 -28.30 0.71 17.24
C CYS A 65 -27.03 -0.12 17.48
N ASN A 66 -26.26 -0.43 16.43
CA ASN A 66 -25.00 -1.18 16.56
C ASN A 66 -23.91 -0.31 17.20
N LEU A 67 -23.86 0.98 16.87
CA LEU A 67 -22.91 1.93 17.49
C LEU A 67 -23.16 2.08 18.99
N MET A 68 -24.42 2.15 19.40
CA MET A 68 -24.80 2.17 20.82
C MET A 68 -24.40 0.86 21.52
N ALA A 69 -24.63 -0.30 20.88
CA ALA A 69 -24.20 -1.60 21.42
C ALA A 69 -22.67 -1.71 21.58
N HIS A 70 -21.90 -0.92 20.81
CA HIS A 70 -20.45 -0.80 20.92
C HIS A 70 -19.98 0.32 21.87
N GLY A 71 -20.88 0.87 22.71
CA GLY A 71 -20.53 1.80 23.79
C GLY A 71 -20.47 3.27 23.37
N MET A 72 -20.93 3.63 22.16
CA MET A 72 -21.06 5.04 21.79
C MET A 72 -22.38 5.63 22.29
N VAL A 73 -22.32 6.81 22.90
CA VAL A 73 -23.51 7.54 23.37
C VAL A 73 -24.04 8.41 22.23
N LEU A 74 -25.15 7.99 21.62
CA LEU A 74 -25.83 8.73 20.54
C LEU A 74 -27.33 8.45 20.52
N GLU A 75 -28.08 9.32 19.83
CA GLU A 75 -29.50 9.08 19.54
C GLU A 75 -29.65 7.94 18.53
N VAL A 76 -30.48 6.93 18.84
CA VAL A 76 -30.64 5.74 18.00
C VAL A 76 -31.63 5.91 16.85
N THR A 77 -32.33 7.03 16.76
CA THR A 77 -33.35 7.25 15.73
C THR A 77 -32.72 7.28 14.32
N CYS A 78 -33.48 6.82 13.33
CA CYS A 78 -33.02 6.81 11.95
C CYS A 78 -32.73 8.24 11.46
N PRO A 79 -31.49 8.53 10.99
CA PRO A 79 -31.10 9.87 10.55
C PRO A 79 -31.87 10.36 9.32
N ILE A 80 -32.51 9.45 8.59
CA ILE A 80 -33.19 9.76 7.33
C ILE A 80 -34.67 10.09 7.56
N CYS A 81 -35.38 9.34 8.42
CA CYS A 81 -36.82 9.54 8.64
C CYS A 81 -37.18 10.04 10.04
N GLY A 82 -36.30 9.87 11.03
CA GLY A 82 -36.54 10.26 12.42
C GLY A 82 -37.60 9.43 13.18
N LYS A 83 -38.17 8.37 12.58
CA LYS A 83 -39.39 7.72 13.13
C LYS A 83 -39.15 6.56 14.09
N SER A 84 -38.06 5.82 13.96
CA SER A 84 -37.80 4.61 14.75
C SER A 84 -36.30 4.37 14.91
N ALA A 85 -35.92 3.49 15.84
CA ALA A 85 -34.53 3.12 16.06
C ALA A 85 -33.88 2.48 14.81
N GLU A 86 -32.67 2.93 14.46
CA GLU A 86 -31.92 2.51 13.27
C GLU A 86 -31.18 1.19 13.51
N THR A 87 -31.92 0.08 13.44
CA THR A 87 -31.32 -1.25 13.27
C THR A 87 -30.81 -1.42 11.84
N SER A 88 -29.93 -2.41 11.61
CA SER A 88 -29.47 -2.78 10.26
C SER A 88 -30.67 -3.00 9.30
N LEU A 89 -31.68 -3.76 9.73
CA LEU A 89 -32.89 -4.02 8.95
C LEU A 89 -33.70 -2.75 8.71
N TYR A 90 -33.80 -1.87 9.70
CA TYR A 90 -34.54 -0.62 9.53
C TYR A 90 -33.86 0.32 8.53
N ALA A 91 -32.53 0.46 8.63
CA ALA A 91 -31.74 1.30 7.74
C ALA A 91 -31.82 0.86 6.28
N MET A 92 -31.79 -0.46 6.02
CA MET A 92 -31.72 -1.00 4.66
C MET A 92 -33.08 -1.34 4.04
N TRP A 93 -34.11 -1.59 4.85
CA TRP A 93 -35.40 -2.05 4.33
C TRP A 93 -36.60 -1.31 4.90
N ARG A 94 -36.76 -1.21 6.23
CA ARG A 94 -38.03 -0.74 6.83
C ARG A 94 -38.23 0.77 6.88
N CYS A 95 -37.18 1.57 6.71
CA CYS A 95 -37.27 3.03 6.76
C CYS A 95 -38.42 3.57 5.90
N SER A 96 -39.22 4.51 6.43
CA SER A 96 -40.38 5.04 5.70
C SER A 96 -40.00 5.77 4.41
N SER A 97 -38.77 6.29 4.31
CA SER A 97 -38.26 6.89 3.07
C SER A 97 -38.15 5.88 1.93
N LEU A 98 -38.03 4.58 2.24
CA LEU A 98 -37.89 3.49 1.27
C LEU A 98 -39.23 2.88 0.87
N LYS A 99 -40.37 3.42 1.34
CA LYS A 99 -41.71 2.86 1.04
C LYS A 99 -41.97 2.72 -0.46
N VAL A 100 -41.59 3.74 -1.24
CA VAL A 100 -41.76 3.72 -2.70
C VAL A 100 -40.91 2.62 -3.35
N LEU A 101 -39.65 2.46 -2.92
CA LEU A 101 -38.78 1.39 -3.39
C LEU A 101 -39.34 0.00 -3.03
N ARG A 102 -39.81 -0.18 -1.79
CA ARG A 102 -40.43 -1.44 -1.36
C ARG A 102 -41.66 -1.77 -2.19
N ASN A 103 -42.52 -0.80 -2.44
CA ASN A 103 -43.74 -0.99 -3.25
C ASN A 103 -43.43 -1.28 -4.73
N ALA A 104 -42.32 -0.74 -5.24
CA ALA A 104 -41.88 -0.94 -6.63
C ALA A 104 -41.11 -2.26 -6.82
N CYS A 105 -40.48 -2.78 -5.76
CA CYS A 105 -39.85 -4.10 -5.82
C CYS A 105 -40.93 -5.17 -5.90
N VAL A 106 -40.85 -6.07 -6.89
CA VAL A 106 -41.74 -7.25 -7.00
C VAL A 106 -41.70 -8.11 -5.72
N PHE A 107 -40.60 -7.98 -4.98
CA PHE A 107 -40.27 -8.71 -3.75
C PHE A 107 -40.82 -8.03 -2.48
N ALA A 108 -41.83 -7.16 -2.62
CA ALA A 108 -42.38 -6.28 -1.58
C ALA A 108 -43.02 -6.98 -0.37
N THR A 109 -43.46 -8.23 -0.54
CA THR A 109 -44.20 -8.95 0.49
C THR A 109 -43.23 -9.67 1.43
N GLY A 110 -42.49 -8.89 2.21
CA GLY A 110 -41.89 -9.43 3.43
C GLY A 110 -43.00 -9.93 4.34
N ASP A 111 -42.89 -11.17 4.80
CA ASP A 111 -43.83 -11.75 5.76
C ASP A 111 -43.86 -10.88 7.03
N SER A 112 -45.08 -10.49 7.45
CA SER A 112 -45.32 -9.79 8.72
C SER A 112 -44.79 -10.56 9.93
N SER A 113 -44.50 -11.87 9.80
CA SER A 113 -43.87 -12.69 10.84
C SER A 113 -42.44 -12.27 11.19
N LEU A 114 -41.76 -11.47 10.36
CA LEU A 114 -40.36 -11.07 10.54
C LEU A 114 -40.18 -9.76 11.32
N ASP A 115 -41.23 -9.25 11.99
CA ASP A 115 -41.20 -7.97 12.71
C ASP A 115 -40.13 -7.86 13.81
N CYS A 116 -39.69 -8.99 14.37
CA CYS A 116 -38.61 -9.06 15.35
C CYS A 116 -37.27 -9.62 14.81
N ALA A 117 -37.16 -9.90 13.50
CA ALA A 117 -36.01 -10.58 12.93
C ALA A 117 -34.76 -9.67 12.80
N THR A 118 -33.59 -10.29 12.92
CA THR A 118 -32.32 -9.65 12.55
C THR A 118 -32.24 -9.45 11.03
N PHE A 119 -31.37 -8.55 10.56
CA PHE A 119 -31.14 -8.40 9.13
C PHE A 119 -30.65 -9.71 8.49
N GLY A 120 -29.82 -10.49 9.19
CA GLY A 120 -29.33 -11.77 8.68
C GLY A 120 -30.44 -12.81 8.45
N GLU A 121 -31.39 -12.93 9.38
CA GLU A 121 -32.56 -13.82 9.23
C GLU A 121 -33.47 -13.36 8.09
N PHE A 122 -33.67 -12.05 7.96
CA PHE A 122 -34.44 -11.47 6.86
C PHE A 122 -33.81 -11.78 5.49
N VAL A 123 -32.51 -11.53 5.32
CA VAL A 123 -31.75 -11.83 4.09
C VAL A 123 -31.84 -13.32 3.75
N ARG A 124 -31.71 -14.18 4.76
CA ARG A 124 -31.80 -15.63 4.60
C ARG A 124 -33.20 -16.07 4.16
N SER A 125 -34.24 -15.52 4.78
CA SER A 125 -35.63 -15.80 4.37
C SER A 125 -35.87 -15.40 2.91
N CYS A 126 -35.42 -14.21 2.51
CA CYS A 126 -35.48 -13.77 1.10
C CYS A 126 -34.77 -14.75 0.17
N SER A 127 -33.58 -15.26 0.53
CA SER A 127 -32.83 -16.19 -0.31
C SER A 127 -33.52 -17.53 -0.57
N PHE A 128 -34.45 -17.95 0.30
CA PHE A 128 -35.21 -19.19 0.13
C PHE A 128 -36.52 -19.00 -0.64
N GLN A 129 -37.01 -17.76 -0.73
CA GLN A 129 -38.31 -17.42 -1.34
C GLN A 129 -38.17 -16.83 -2.74
N MET A 130 -36.94 -16.63 -3.21
CA MET A 130 -36.63 -15.89 -4.44
C MET A 130 -35.73 -16.71 -5.36
N GLU A 131 -35.83 -16.46 -6.66
CA GLU A 131 -34.82 -16.93 -7.61
C GLU A 131 -33.46 -16.28 -7.32
N VAL A 132 -32.39 -16.97 -7.71
CA VAL A 132 -31.00 -16.55 -7.42
C VAL A 132 -30.71 -15.18 -8.00
N THR A 133 -31.11 -14.91 -9.25
CA THR A 133 -30.91 -13.64 -9.96
C THR A 133 -31.61 -12.47 -9.26
N ASP A 134 -32.83 -12.72 -8.78
CA ASP A 134 -33.61 -11.73 -8.05
C ASP A 134 -33.05 -11.47 -6.65
N PHE A 135 -32.56 -12.52 -5.99
CA PHE A 135 -31.85 -12.37 -4.71
C PHE A 135 -30.55 -11.58 -4.87
N GLU A 136 -29.83 -11.77 -5.98
CA GLU A 136 -28.63 -11.01 -6.31
C GLU A 136 -28.94 -9.53 -6.51
N ARG A 137 -29.96 -9.20 -7.31
CA ARG A 137 -30.45 -7.82 -7.47
C ARG A 137 -30.84 -7.20 -6.14
N LEU A 138 -31.53 -7.94 -5.28
CA LEU A 138 -31.91 -7.48 -3.95
C LEU A 138 -30.70 -7.17 -3.05
N CYS A 139 -29.63 -7.97 -3.15
CA CYS A 139 -28.36 -7.68 -2.47
C CYS A 139 -27.73 -6.37 -2.95
N VAL A 140 -27.78 -6.08 -4.25
CA VAL A 140 -27.31 -4.81 -4.83
C VAL A 140 -28.18 -3.64 -4.34
N ILE A 141 -29.50 -3.83 -4.25
CA ILE A 141 -30.43 -2.82 -3.70
C ILE A 141 -30.05 -2.46 -2.26
N TRP A 142 -29.86 -3.44 -1.37
CA TRP A 142 -29.47 -3.15 0.02
C TRP A 142 -28.14 -2.40 0.11
N TRP A 143 -27.17 -2.76 -0.73
CA TRP A 143 -25.90 -2.04 -0.82
C TRP A 143 -26.08 -0.58 -1.27
N LYS A 144 -26.90 -0.35 -2.31
CA LYS A 144 -27.18 1.01 -2.84
C LYS A 144 -27.99 1.86 -1.86
N VAL A 145 -28.93 1.26 -1.12
CA VAL A 145 -29.68 1.92 -0.04
C VAL A 145 -28.74 2.33 1.09
N TRP A 146 -27.82 1.46 1.50
CA TRP A 146 -26.80 1.79 2.50
C TRP A 146 -25.89 2.93 2.03
N HIS A 147 -25.45 2.88 0.77
CA HIS A 147 -24.70 3.97 0.16
C HIS A 147 -25.47 5.30 0.20
N ARG A 148 -26.75 5.29 -0.21
CA ARG A 148 -27.63 6.47 -0.18
C ARG A 148 -27.73 7.05 1.24
N ARG A 149 -27.90 6.19 2.25
CA ARG A 149 -27.94 6.60 3.67
C ARG A 149 -26.61 7.26 4.08
N ASN A 150 -25.48 6.70 3.70
CA ASN A 150 -24.17 7.28 4.05
C ASN A 150 -23.90 8.62 3.36
N VAL A 151 -24.29 8.78 2.09
CA VAL A 151 -24.21 10.07 1.39
C VAL A 151 -25.08 11.12 2.09
N ALA A 152 -26.28 10.75 2.52
CA ALA A 152 -27.17 11.67 3.25
C ALA A 152 -26.58 12.11 4.60
N ILE A 153 -25.79 11.28 5.27
CA ILE A 153 -25.22 11.59 6.59
C ILE A 153 -23.89 12.32 6.50
N HIS A 154 -23.02 11.91 5.57
CA HIS A 154 -21.67 12.47 5.46
C HIS A 154 -21.62 13.71 4.55
N ASN A 155 -22.53 13.79 3.56
CA ASN A 155 -22.52 14.85 2.58
C ASN A 155 -23.77 15.74 2.67
N ASN A 156 -24.73 15.44 3.58
CA ASN A 156 -26.02 16.11 3.68
C ASN A 156 -26.84 16.12 2.37
N ILE A 157 -26.60 15.15 1.47
CA ILE A 157 -27.30 15.01 0.19
C ILE A 157 -28.18 13.77 0.21
N LEU A 158 -29.50 13.96 0.14
CA LEU A 158 -30.46 12.86 0.08
C LEU A 158 -30.81 12.52 -1.38
N LEU A 159 -30.16 11.47 -1.92
CA LEU A 159 -30.42 11.03 -3.29
C LEU A 159 -31.88 10.56 -3.48
N PRO A 160 -32.50 10.74 -4.67
CA PRO A 160 -33.84 10.24 -4.95
C PRO A 160 -33.93 8.72 -4.85
N VAL A 161 -35.00 8.21 -4.23
CA VAL A 161 -35.23 6.77 -4.05
C VAL A 161 -35.59 6.08 -5.37
N LEU A 162 -36.26 6.80 -6.27
CA LEU A 162 -36.73 6.30 -7.57
C LEU A 162 -35.57 5.90 -8.49
N GLU A 163 -34.40 6.53 -8.35
CA GLU A 163 -33.22 6.23 -9.17
C GLU A 163 -32.51 4.93 -8.76
N ILE A 164 -32.81 4.38 -7.58
CA ILE A 164 -32.13 3.19 -7.07
C ILE A 164 -32.38 1.99 -7.98
N TYR A 165 -33.62 1.78 -8.40
CA TYR A 165 -34.00 0.60 -9.20
C TYR A 165 -33.31 0.62 -10.57
N ALA A 166 -33.43 1.73 -11.31
CA ALA A 166 -32.78 1.90 -12.60
C ALA A 166 -31.24 1.78 -12.50
N TRP A 167 -30.64 2.31 -11.43
CA TRP A 167 -29.21 2.17 -11.19
C TRP A 167 -28.80 0.71 -10.94
N VAL A 168 -29.59 -0.04 -10.17
CA VAL A 168 -29.34 -1.46 -9.88
C VAL A 168 -29.41 -2.30 -11.14
N ASP A 169 -30.42 -2.07 -11.99
CA ASP A 169 -30.56 -2.81 -13.25
C ASP A 169 -29.36 -2.58 -14.17
N ASN A 170 -28.97 -1.32 -14.36
CA ASN A 170 -27.78 -0.99 -15.15
C ASN A 170 -26.52 -1.63 -14.55
N PHE A 171 -26.30 -1.46 -13.24
CA PHE A 171 -25.14 -2.03 -12.54
C PHE A 171 -25.06 -3.55 -12.67
N TYR A 172 -26.20 -4.23 -12.50
CA TYR A 172 -26.28 -5.68 -12.54
C TYR A 172 -26.06 -6.19 -13.97
N ASN A 173 -26.67 -5.55 -14.97
CA ASN A 173 -26.48 -5.90 -16.38
C ASN A 173 -25.03 -5.65 -16.84
N ASP A 174 -24.42 -4.54 -16.43
CA ASP A 174 -23.01 -4.24 -16.70
C ASP A 174 -22.08 -5.29 -16.06
N PHE A 175 -22.37 -5.68 -14.82
CA PHE A 175 -21.61 -6.70 -14.10
C PHE A 175 -21.72 -8.07 -14.76
N GLN A 176 -22.94 -8.48 -15.11
CA GLN A 176 -23.19 -9.72 -15.85
C GLN A 176 -22.51 -9.70 -17.23
N GLY A 177 -22.62 -8.60 -17.97
CA GLY A 177 -21.96 -8.43 -19.27
C GLY A 177 -20.43 -8.52 -19.17
N ALA A 178 -19.83 -7.94 -18.13
CA ALA A 178 -18.41 -8.07 -17.85
C ALA A 178 -17.99 -9.48 -17.44
N ASN A 179 -18.85 -10.22 -16.74
CA ASN A 179 -18.58 -11.59 -16.30
C ASN A 179 -18.81 -12.64 -17.39
N VAL A 180 -19.77 -12.45 -18.30
CA VAL A 180 -19.92 -13.29 -19.51
C VAL A 180 -18.68 -13.14 -20.40
N ARG A 181 -18.17 -11.91 -20.58
CA ARG A 181 -16.88 -11.67 -21.25
C ARG A 181 -15.72 -12.34 -20.54
N LYS A 182 -15.70 -12.34 -19.19
CA LYS A 182 -14.72 -13.10 -18.41
C LYS A 182 -14.86 -14.62 -18.55
N ASN A 183 -16.06 -15.19 -18.60
CA ASN A 183 -16.23 -16.64 -18.71
C ASN A 183 -15.91 -17.15 -20.12
N ALA A 184 -16.19 -16.35 -21.16
CA ALA A 184 -15.69 -16.59 -22.51
C ALA A 184 -14.15 -16.50 -22.57
N GLN A 185 -13.55 -15.50 -21.89
CA GLN A 185 -12.09 -15.37 -21.76
C GLN A 185 -11.44 -16.45 -20.87
N ASN A 186 -12.13 -16.97 -19.85
CA ASN A 186 -11.62 -17.98 -18.90
C ASN A 186 -11.61 -19.40 -19.50
N LEU A 187 -12.44 -19.69 -20.51
CA LEU A 187 -12.35 -20.92 -21.30
C LEU A 187 -11.15 -20.89 -22.27
N GLU A 188 -10.70 -19.71 -22.68
CA GLU A 188 -9.53 -19.55 -23.55
C GLU A 188 -8.23 -19.25 -22.78
N GLN A 189 -8.28 -18.80 -21.53
CA GLN A 189 -7.11 -18.33 -20.80
C GLN A 189 -7.15 -18.76 -19.33
N GLY A 190 -6.69 -19.99 -19.08
CA GLY A 190 -5.89 -20.25 -17.90
C GLY A 190 -4.57 -19.47 -17.99
N PHE A 191 -4.57 -18.14 -18.04
CA PHE A 191 -3.36 -17.33 -18.00
C PHE A 191 -3.71 -15.85 -17.70
N ARG A 192 -3.23 -15.38 -16.54
CA ARG A 192 -2.98 -13.98 -16.11
C ARG A 192 -4.07 -13.23 -15.34
N SER A 193 -3.66 -12.93 -14.11
CA SER A 193 -4.31 -12.18 -13.06
C SER A 193 -4.09 -10.67 -13.16
N TRP A 194 -5.17 -9.92 -12.92
CA TRP A 194 -5.36 -8.74 -12.03
C TRP A 194 -4.28 -7.61 -12.02
N GLY A 195 -4.64 -6.32 -12.02
CA GLY A 195 -5.92 -5.68 -11.79
C GLY A 195 -5.86 -4.15 -11.89
N GLY A 196 -7.04 -3.52 -11.95
CA GLY A 196 -7.22 -2.07 -11.97
C GLY A 196 -7.46 -1.46 -10.59
N CYS A 197 -6.97 -0.23 -10.41
CA CYS A 197 -7.26 0.63 -9.27
C CYS A 197 -8.57 1.43 -9.48
N SER A 198 -9.21 1.81 -8.39
CA SER A 198 -10.55 2.39 -8.30
C SER A 198 -10.52 3.72 -7.53
N ARG A 199 -11.43 4.64 -7.91
CA ARG A 199 -11.94 5.87 -7.21
C ARG A 199 -11.17 7.17 -7.51
N GLN A 200 -11.76 8.37 -7.51
CA GLN A 200 -12.95 8.89 -6.82
C GLN A 200 -13.38 10.26 -7.41
N LEU A 201 -14.68 10.55 -7.41
CA LEU A 201 -15.28 11.89 -7.58
C LEU A 201 -14.98 12.78 -6.36
N TRP A 202 -14.64 14.05 -6.57
CA TRP A 202 -14.78 15.16 -5.62
C TRP A 202 -15.62 16.27 -6.27
N SER A 203 -16.50 16.90 -5.48
CA SER A 203 -17.16 18.15 -5.83
C SER A 203 -17.28 19.06 -4.60
N SER A 204 -16.71 20.27 -4.67
CA SER A 204 -17.25 21.51 -4.06
C SER A 204 -16.49 22.75 -4.60
N VAL A 205 -17.18 23.49 -5.49
CA VAL A 205 -17.28 24.96 -5.67
C VAL A 205 -16.19 25.85 -5.05
N ASP A 206 -15.23 26.35 -5.85
CA ASP A 206 -15.21 27.72 -6.45
C ASP A 206 -13.89 27.97 -7.23
N LEU A 207 -14.00 28.68 -8.36
CA LEU A 207 -13.00 29.06 -9.39
C LEU A 207 -12.68 28.00 -10.47
N PRO A 208 -12.72 28.36 -11.78
CA PRO A 208 -12.45 27.42 -12.86
C PRO A 208 -10.93 27.20 -12.96
N LEU A 209 -10.43 26.14 -12.32
CA LEU A 209 -9.11 25.58 -12.60
C LEU A 209 -9.26 24.34 -13.51
N PRO A 210 -8.45 24.18 -14.58
CA PRO A 210 -8.70 23.20 -15.63
C PRO A 210 -8.09 21.84 -15.28
N GLU A 211 -8.75 21.07 -14.40
CA GLU A 211 -8.34 19.69 -14.04
C GLU A 211 -8.93 18.59 -14.93
N CYS A 212 -9.74 18.90 -15.95
CA CYS A 212 -10.38 17.88 -16.81
C CYS A 212 -9.53 17.39 -18.01
N GLY A 213 -8.29 17.86 -18.19
CA GLY A 213 -7.49 17.56 -19.39
C GLY A 213 -6.93 16.13 -19.46
N ASP A 214 -6.40 15.61 -18.35
CA ASP A 214 -5.60 14.38 -18.38
C ASP A 214 -6.45 13.11 -18.52
N SER A 215 -7.59 13.03 -17.81
CA SER A 215 -8.47 11.85 -17.92
C SER A 215 -9.11 11.74 -19.30
N ALA A 216 -9.41 12.87 -19.93
CA ALA A 216 -9.94 12.92 -21.30
C ALA A 216 -8.85 12.52 -22.32
N CYS A 217 -7.64 13.05 -22.17
CA CYS A 217 -6.50 12.67 -23.01
C CYS A 217 -6.18 11.18 -22.90
N VAL A 218 -6.08 10.64 -21.69
CA VAL A 218 -5.78 9.21 -21.46
C VAL A 218 -6.88 8.33 -22.06
N GLY A 219 -8.15 8.67 -21.84
CA GLY A 219 -9.27 7.92 -22.41
C GLY A 219 -9.33 7.98 -23.94
N GLN A 220 -8.88 9.07 -24.56
CA GLN A 220 -8.76 9.18 -26.03
C GLN A 220 -7.56 8.41 -26.56
N CYS A 221 -6.41 8.48 -25.88
CA CYS A 221 -5.22 7.73 -26.24
C CYS A 221 -5.42 6.22 -26.12
N GLU A 222 -6.10 5.75 -25.07
CA GLU A 222 -6.41 4.31 -24.91
C GLU A 222 -7.30 3.79 -26.05
N LYS A 223 -8.15 4.65 -26.65
CA LYS A 223 -9.02 4.29 -27.78
C LYS A 223 -8.34 4.40 -29.14
N THR A 224 -7.49 5.41 -29.33
CA THR A 224 -6.91 5.76 -30.64
C THR A 224 -5.48 5.28 -30.82
N GLY A 225 -4.78 4.97 -29.73
CA GLY A 225 -3.35 4.72 -29.71
C GLY A 225 -2.50 5.97 -29.97
N CYS A 226 -3.09 7.16 -29.88
CA CYS A 226 -2.44 8.43 -30.23
C CYS A 226 -2.65 9.51 -29.15
N VAL A 227 -1.63 10.35 -28.95
CA VAL A 227 -1.70 11.62 -28.20
C VAL A 227 -1.34 12.74 -29.16
N GLY A 228 -2.32 13.57 -29.52
CA GLY A 228 -2.16 14.59 -30.57
C GLY A 228 -1.79 13.94 -31.91
N GLU A 229 -0.69 14.40 -32.52
CA GLU A 229 -0.16 13.86 -33.79
C GLU A 229 0.76 12.63 -33.61
N ARG A 230 1.11 12.27 -32.36
CA ARG A 230 1.98 11.12 -32.07
C ARG A 230 1.14 9.87 -31.85
N CYS A 231 1.28 8.90 -32.75
CA CYS A 231 0.65 7.59 -32.65
C CYS A 231 1.71 6.51 -32.40
N PHE A 232 1.42 5.54 -31.54
CA PHE A 232 2.40 4.50 -31.18
C PHE A 232 2.08 3.17 -31.88
N PRO A 233 3.03 2.62 -32.67
CA PRO A 233 2.78 1.47 -33.55
C PRO A 233 2.56 0.13 -32.83
N HIS A 234 2.84 0.05 -31.52
CA HIS A 234 2.58 -1.13 -30.70
C HIS A 234 1.10 -1.24 -30.25
N PHE A 235 0.28 -0.21 -30.49
CA PHE A 235 -1.16 -0.24 -30.25
C PHE A 235 -1.91 -0.70 -31.49
N LYS A 236 -1.99 -2.01 -31.70
CA LYS A 236 -2.90 -2.58 -32.71
C LYS A 236 -4.20 -3.02 -32.06
N PHE A 237 -5.22 -2.17 -32.12
CA PHE A 237 -6.61 -2.61 -32.14
C PHE A 237 -7.22 -2.23 -33.48
N SER A 238 -7.70 -3.22 -34.22
CA SER A 238 -8.57 -3.01 -35.38
C SER A 238 -9.91 -2.44 -34.88
N SER A 239 -10.49 -1.51 -35.62
CA SER A 239 -11.75 -0.82 -35.31
C SER A 239 -12.97 -1.73 -35.13
N ASP A 240 -12.85 -3.02 -35.44
CA ASP A 240 -13.98 -3.96 -35.48
C ASP A 240 -13.89 -5.09 -34.43
N GLY A 241 -13.00 -5.01 -33.45
CA GLY A 241 -13.01 -5.91 -32.29
C GLY A 241 -12.69 -7.39 -32.59
N VAL A 242 -12.08 -7.70 -33.73
CA VAL A 242 -11.50 -9.02 -34.04
C VAL A 242 -9.98 -8.90 -34.02
N SER A 243 -9.32 -9.67 -33.14
CA SER A 243 -7.87 -9.86 -33.19
C SER A 243 -7.52 -10.66 -34.45
N ILE A 244 -6.80 -10.05 -35.39
CA ILE A 244 -6.17 -10.78 -36.49
C ILE A 244 -5.05 -11.60 -35.88
N ASP A 245 -5.14 -12.93 -35.99
CA ASP A 245 -4.07 -13.88 -35.69
C ASP A 245 -2.80 -13.49 -36.48
N GLY A 246 -1.93 -12.75 -35.81
CA GLY A 246 -0.62 -12.38 -36.30
C GLY A 246 0.42 -13.43 -35.85
N PRO A 247 1.37 -13.80 -36.71
CA PRO A 247 2.40 -14.78 -36.37
C PRO A 247 3.20 -14.38 -35.11
N TRP A 248 3.67 -15.40 -34.38
CA TRP A 248 4.30 -15.33 -33.05
C TRP A 248 5.43 -14.30 -32.87
N TYR A 249 6.03 -13.79 -33.95
CA TYR A 249 7.05 -12.74 -33.92
C TYR A 249 6.48 -11.32 -33.84
N MET A 250 5.16 -11.13 -33.95
CA MET A 250 4.45 -9.88 -33.65
C MET A 250 4.00 -9.78 -32.19
N GLN A 251 4.26 -10.79 -31.36
CA GLN A 251 4.09 -10.66 -29.91
C GLN A 251 5.16 -9.71 -29.35
N GLU A 252 4.75 -8.82 -28.44
CA GLU A 252 5.67 -7.91 -27.73
C GLU A 252 6.91 -8.68 -27.23
N PRO A 253 8.13 -8.16 -27.51
CA PRO A 253 9.37 -8.78 -27.03
C PRO A 253 9.32 -9.01 -25.52
N LEU A 254 9.94 -10.09 -25.03
CA LEU A 254 9.97 -10.41 -23.60
C LEU A 254 10.53 -9.26 -22.74
N TYR A 255 11.42 -8.42 -23.29
CA TYR A 255 11.93 -7.24 -22.59
C TYR A 255 10.87 -6.13 -22.42
N MET A 256 9.89 -6.01 -23.34
CA MET A 256 8.75 -5.09 -23.20
C MET A 256 7.74 -5.65 -22.18
N ARG A 257 7.45 -6.96 -22.23
CA ARG A 257 6.61 -7.65 -21.22
C ARG A 257 7.17 -7.57 -19.81
N TRP A 258 8.50 -7.66 -19.66
CA TRP A 258 9.17 -7.55 -18.36
C TRP A 258 9.14 -6.12 -17.81
N LYS A 259 9.16 -5.11 -18.69
CA LYS A 259 9.04 -3.71 -18.29
C LYS A 259 7.60 -3.30 -17.92
N GLN A 260 6.57 -4.09 -18.24
CA GLN A 260 5.14 -3.75 -18.02
C GLN A 260 4.76 -2.34 -18.56
N TRP A 261 5.17 -2.01 -19.79
CA TRP A 261 4.72 -0.77 -20.45
C TRP A 261 3.44 -1.12 -21.19
N ASP A 262 2.32 -1.09 -20.47
CA ASP A 262 1.01 -1.27 -21.07
C ASP A 262 0.54 0.03 -21.75
N CYS A 263 -0.45 -0.10 -22.64
CA CYS A 263 -1.05 1.04 -23.33
C CYS A 263 -1.47 2.17 -22.38
N GLN A 264 -2.02 1.78 -21.24
CA GLN A 264 -2.47 2.72 -20.24
C GLN A 264 -1.32 3.54 -19.63
N SER A 265 -0.20 2.93 -19.25
CA SER A 265 0.94 3.64 -18.66
C SER A 265 1.66 4.55 -19.65
N ASP A 266 1.70 4.18 -20.93
CA ASP A 266 2.25 5.02 -21.99
C ASP A 266 1.33 6.17 -22.38
N CYS A 267 0.01 5.94 -22.44
CA CYS A 267 -0.96 7.01 -22.64
C CYS A 267 -0.92 8.03 -21.50
N ARG A 268 -0.87 7.56 -20.24
CA ARG A 268 -0.71 8.44 -19.07
C ARG A 268 0.55 9.29 -19.15
N TYR A 269 1.66 8.68 -19.52
CA TYR A 269 2.93 9.39 -19.65
C TYR A 269 2.88 10.46 -20.75
N ASN A 270 2.45 10.10 -21.96
CA ASN A 270 2.49 11.01 -23.09
C ASN A 270 1.47 12.15 -22.94
N CYS A 271 0.30 11.88 -22.35
CA CYS A 271 -0.67 12.92 -21.99
C CYS A 271 -0.09 13.90 -20.96
N MET A 272 0.58 13.38 -19.91
CA MET A 272 1.27 14.22 -18.94
C MET A 272 2.35 15.08 -19.60
N VAL A 273 3.20 14.50 -20.46
CA VAL A 273 4.27 15.25 -21.15
C VAL A 273 3.68 16.34 -22.05
N GLU A 274 2.62 16.05 -22.79
CA GLU A 274 1.95 17.05 -23.64
C GLU A 274 1.37 18.19 -22.81
N ARG A 275 0.76 17.86 -21.68
CA ARG A 275 0.22 18.85 -20.73
C ARG A 275 1.32 19.75 -20.18
N GLU A 276 2.45 19.19 -19.78
CA GLU A 276 3.60 19.95 -19.29
C GLU A 276 4.20 20.86 -20.37
N ASN A 277 4.28 20.39 -21.62
CA ASN A 277 4.73 21.23 -22.74
C ASN A 277 3.78 22.44 -22.96
N GLN A 278 2.47 22.24 -22.82
CA GLN A 278 1.48 23.33 -22.93
C GLN A 278 1.63 24.34 -21.79
N ARG A 279 1.87 23.86 -20.55
CA ARG A 279 2.14 24.71 -19.39
C ARG A 279 3.42 25.53 -19.58
N GLU A 280 4.49 24.89 -20.02
CA GLU A 280 5.76 25.55 -20.32
C GLU A 280 5.58 26.63 -21.41
N ALA A 281 4.79 26.36 -22.45
CA ALA A 281 4.46 27.35 -23.49
C ALA A 281 3.66 28.56 -22.97
N LEU A 282 2.89 28.39 -21.89
CA LEU A 282 2.16 29.45 -21.22
C LEU A 282 2.99 30.18 -20.14
N GLY A 283 4.23 29.74 -19.90
CA GLY A 283 5.10 30.27 -18.85
C GLY A 283 4.78 29.74 -17.45
N ASP A 284 3.95 28.70 -17.34
CA ASP A 284 3.63 28.04 -16.08
C ASP A 284 4.71 27.03 -15.67
N GLY A 285 4.93 26.90 -14.36
CA GLY A 285 5.82 25.87 -13.80
C GLY A 285 5.22 24.46 -13.80
N PRO A 286 6.06 23.42 -13.63
CA PRO A 286 5.62 22.04 -13.58
C PRO A 286 4.76 21.75 -12.35
N VAL A 287 3.88 20.75 -12.46
CA VAL A 287 2.97 20.33 -11.38
C VAL A 287 3.06 18.83 -11.11
N LYS A 288 2.66 18.41 -9.90
CA LYS A 288 2.65 17.00 -9.52
C LYS A 288 1.41 16.28 -10.05
N TYR A 289 1.59 15.15 -10.71
CA TYR A 289 0.53 14.25 -11.15
C TYR A 289 0.48 13.07 -10.18
N HIS A 290 -0.67 12.87 -9.53
CA HIS A 290 -0.84 11.84 -8.50
C HIS A 290 0.23 11.89 -7.39
N GLY A 291 0.70 13.10 -7.05
CA GLY A 291 1.73 13.31 -6.03
C GLY A 291 3.18 13.11 -6.50
N LYS A 292 3.42 12.81 -7.78
CA LYS A 292 4.77 12.64 -8.36
C LYS A 292 5.09 13.74 -9.38
N TRP A 293 6.35 14.12 -9.47
CA TRP A 293 6.81 15.10 -10.46
C TRP A 293 6.88 14.49 -11.88
N PRO A 294 6.72 15.31 -12.93
CA PRO A 294 6.78 14.85 -14.31
C PRO A 294 8.24 14.72 -14.77
N PHE A 295 8.69 13.50 -15.05
CA PHE A 295 10.04 13.23 -15.56
C PHE A 295 10.06 12.91 -17.05
N LYS A 296 11.12 13.30 -17.76
CA LYS A 296 11.37 12.91 -19.14
C LYS A 296 12.09 11.55 -19.18
N ARG A 297 11.45 10.56 -19.81
CA ARG A 297 11.99 9.20 -19.96
C ARG A 297 13.14 9.16 -20.97
N VAL A 298 14.19 8.37 -20.68
CA VAL A 298 15.34 8.16 -21.59
C VAL A 298 15.60 6.67 -21.75
N TYR A 299 15.57 6.14 -22.98
CA TYR A 299 15.75 4.71 -23.29
C TYR A 299 14.89 3.74 -22.44
N GLY A 300 13.73 4.18 -21.98
CA GLY A 300 12.83 3.40 -21.14
C GLY A 300 13.15 3.42 -19.64
N ILE A 301 14.03 4.32 -19.19
CA ILE A 301 14.27 4.65 -17.78
C ILE A 301 13.39 5.85 -17.41
N GLN A 302 12.68 5.75 -16.29
CA GLN A 302 11.78 6.80 -15.82
C GLN A 302 12.52 7.98 -15.18
N GLU A 303 13.49 7.70 -14.30
CA GLU A 303 14.27 8.73 -13.60
C GLU A 303 15.78 8.51 -13.80
N PRO A 304 16.36 8.93 -14.95
CA PRO A 304 17.74 8.60 -15.30
C PRO A 304 18.77 9.08 -14.27
N ALA A 305 18.59 10.28 -13.72
CA ALA A 305 19.49 10.85 -12.72
C ALA A 305 19.46 10.03 -11.41
N SER A 306 18.26 9.77 -10.88
CA SER A 306 18.04 8.94 -9.69
C SER A 306 18.65 7.55 -9.87
N VAL A 307 18.46 6.89 -11.02
CA VAL A 307 19.06 5.57 -11.31
C VAL A 307 20.59 5.62 -11.26
N VAL A 308 21.21 6.60 -11.91
CA VAL A 308 22.67 6.74 -11.94
C VAL A 308 23.21 6.97 -10.53
N PHE A 309 22.60 7.88 -9.77
CA PHE A 309 23.07 8.18 -8.42
C PHE A 309 22.83 7.03 -7.45
N SER A 310 21.72 6.28 -7.55
CA SER A 310 21.50 5.07 -6.76
C SER A 310 22.50 3.97 -7.11
N ALA A 311 22.83 3.77 -8.39
CA ALA A 311 23.85 2.81 -8.82
C ALA A 311 25.26 3.20 -8.33
N LEU A 312 25.58 4.49 -8.32
CA LEU A 312 26.84 4.99 -7.75
C LEU A 312 26.89 4.79 -6.23
N ASN A 313 25.80 5.07 -5.49
CA ASN A 313 25.74 4.76 -4.06
C ASN A 313 25.92 3.26 -3.80
N LEU A 314 25.26 2.39 -4.59
CA LEU A 314 25.45 0.94 -4.52
C LEU A 314 26.93 0.55 -4.68
N ALA A 315 27.59 1.08 -5.70
CA ALA A 315 29.01 0.84 -5.96
C ALA A 315 29.89 1.35 -4.81
N MET A 316 29.59 2.51 -4.24
CA MET A 316 30.34 3.07 -3.12
C MET A 316 30.16 2.27 -1.83
N HIS A 317 28.94 1.77 -1.54
CA HIS A 317 28.71 0.86 -0.43
C HIS A 317 29.44 -0.47 -0.63
N PHE A 318 29.42 -1.03 -1.84
CA PHE A 318 30.15 -2.25 -2.17
C PHE A 318 31.67 -2.08 -1.97
N HIS A 319 32.24 -1.02 -2.54
CA HIS A 319 33.65 -0.71 -2.41
C HIS A 319 34.05 -0.47 -0.94
N GLY A 320 33.24 0.28 -0.19
CA GLY A 320 33.46 0.55 1.23
C GLY A 320 33.41 -0.73 2.08
N TRP A 321 32.39 -1.56 1.88
CA TRP A 321 32.22 -2.84 2.56
C TRP A 321 33.37 -3.81 2.25
N LEU A 322 33.73 -3.96 0.97
CA LEU A 322 34.85 -4.81 0.55
C LEU A 322 36.18 -4.31 1.15
N SER A 323 36.43 -3.01 1.15
CA SER A 323 37.61 -2.41 1.76
C SER A 323 37.68 -2.66 3.27
N PHE A 324 36.54 -2.64 3.95
CA PHE A 324 36.42 -2.97 5.37
C PHE A 324 36.65 -4.46 5.64
N PHE A 325 36.05 -5.34 4.82
CA PHE A 325 36.27 -6.79 4.87
C PHE A 325 37.76 -7.13 4.74
N ILE A 326 38.43 -6.59 3.70
CA ILE A 326 39.86 -6.82 3.47
C ILE A 326 40.69 -6.32 4.67
N LEU A 327 40.34 -5.15 5.23
CA LEU A 327 41.03 -4.61 6.39
C LEU A 327 40.93 -5.55 7.61
N LEU A 328 39.74 -6.03 7.93
CA LEU A 328 39.50 -6.87 9.10
C LEU A 328 40.23 -8.22 9.02
N TYR A 329 40.16 -8.89 7.87
CA TYR A 329 40.62 -10.27 7.74
C TYR A 329 42.06 -10.40 7.25
N TYR A 330 42.61 -9.41 6.54
CA TYR A 330 43.94 -9.51 5.93
C TYR A 330 44.96 -8.48 6.46
N LYS A 331 44.53 -7.40 7.12
CA LYS A 331 45.46 -6.33 7.55
C LYS A 331 45.51 -6.13 9.06
N LEU A 332 44.43 -6.43 9.79
CA LEU A 332 44.40 -6.33 11.24
C LEU A 332 44.84 -7.63 11.91
N PRO A 333 45.47 -7.57 13.10
CA PRO A 333 45.85 -8.77 13.83
C PRO A 333 44.61 -9.58 14.20
N LEU A 334 44.74 -10.90 14.17
CA LEU A 334 43.71 -11.85 14.58
C LEU A 334 44.05 -12.46 15.95
N LYS A 335 43.01 -12.87 16.69
CA LYS A 335 43.15 -13.68 17.91
C LYS A 335 43.63 -15.09 17.56
N GLN A 336 44.05 -15.85 18.57
CA GLN A 336 44.52 -17.23 18.40
C GLN A 336 43.46 -18.15 17.78
N ASP A 337 42.17 -17.87 18.00
CA ASP A 337 41.03 -18.57 17.38
C ASP A 337 40.70 -18.08 15.96
N LYS A 338 41.60 -17.31 15.33
CA LYS A 338 41.43 -16.66 14.02
C LYS A 338 40.28 -15.64 13.96
N LYS A 339 39.67 -15.25 15.08
CA LYS A 339 38.66 -14.18 15.11
C LYS A 339 39.32 -12.80 15.16
N GLY A 340 38.69 -11.81 14.53
CA GLY A 340 39.12 -10.42 14.64
C GLY A 340 38.95 -9.86 16.05
N TYR A 341 39.80 -8.92 16.46
CA TYR A 341 39.64 -8.20 17.73
C TYR A 341 38.44 -7.25 17.74
N TYR A 342 37.96 -6.82 16.58
CA TYR A 342 36.89 -5.85 16.47
C TYR A 342 35.50 -6.48 16.69
N GLU A 343 34.93 -6.27 17.88
CA GLU A 343 33.69 -6.92 18.35
C GLU A 343 32.41 -6.47 17.63
N PHE A 344 32.47 -5.39 16.84
CA PHE A 344 31.33 -4.88 16.06
C PHE A 344 31.40 -5.27 14.58
N ALA A 345 32.37 -6.10 14.18
CA ALA A 345 32.58 -6.51 12.80
C ALA A 345 31.30 -7.07 12.14
N THR A 346 30.61 -8.00 12.80
CA THR A 346 29.38 -8.62 12.27
C THR A 346 28.30 -7.58 11.98
N LEU A 347 28.15 -6.57 12.85
CA LEU A 347 27.14 -5.52 12.66
C LEU A 347 27.38 -4.72 11.37
N TRP A 348 28.64 -4.38 11.10
CA TRP A 348 28.99 -3.63 9.89
C TRP A 348 28.88 -4.46 8.60
N HIS A 349 29.07 -5.80 8.67
CA HIS A 349 28.81 -6.66 7.51
C HIS A 349 27.31 -6.70 7.19
N ILE A 350 26.46 -6.83 8.21
CA ILE A 350 25.00 -6.81 8.04
C ILE A 350 24.56 -5.43 7.50
N TYR A 351 25.09 -4.33 8.04
CA TYR A 351 24.86 -2.98 7.51
C TYR A 351 25.23 -2.87 6.03
N GLY A 352 26.38 -3.43 5.63
CA GLY A 352 26.82 -3.49 4.25
C GLY A 352 25.78 -4.20 3.36
N LEU A 353 25.30 -5.37 3.77
CA LEU A 353 24.29 -6.14 3.02
C LEU A 353 22.96 -5.39 2.90
N PHE A 354 22.46 -4.79 3.99
CA PHE A 354 21.25 -3.96 3.93
C PHE A 354 21.43 -2.75 3.02
N SER A 355 22.60 -2.12 3.04
CA SER A 355 22.91 -0.98 2.16
C SER A 355 22.88 -1.41 0.69
N LEU A 356 23.54 -2.52 0.36
CA LEU A 356 23.54 -3.05 -1.01
C LEU A 356 22.12 -3.39 -1.48
N ASN A 357 21.32 -4.02 -0.63
CA ASN A 357 19.93 -4.33 -0.95
C ASN A 357 19.08 -3.06 -1.18
N SER A 358 19.23 -2.06 -0.31
CA SER A 358 18.45 -0.81 -0.43
C SER A 358 18.79 -0.02 -1.68
N TRP A 359 20.07 0.17 -1.97
CA TRP A 359 20.50 0.91 -3.16
C TRP A 359 20.22 0.16 -4.47
N PHE A 360 20.23 -1.17 -4.44
CA PHE A 360 19.76 -1.98 -5.56
C PHE A 360 18.28 -1.74 -5.86
N TRP A 361 17.41 -1.85 -4.85
CA TRP A 361 15.97 -1.62 -5.05
C TRP A 361 15.63 -0.18 -5.40
N SER A 362 16.38 0.79 -4.87
CA SER A 362 16.27 2.19 -5.29
C SER A 362 16.57 2.38 -6.78
N ALA A 363 17.67 1.78 -7.29
CA ALA A 363 17.99 1.86 -8.72
C ALA A 363 16.94 1.15 -9.59
N VAL A 364 16.38 0.03 -9.13
CA VAL A 364 15.34 -0.71 -9.85
C VAL A 364 14.02 0.07 -9.89
N PHE A 365 13.62 0.68 -8.78
CA PHE A 365 12.41 1.50 -8.67
C PHE A 365 12.48 2.74 -9.58
N HIS A 366 13.58 3.49 -9.51
CA HIS A 366 13.79 4.68 -10.35
C HIS A 366 13.92 4.35 -11.84
N SER A 367 14.31 3.11 -12.16
CA SER A 367 14.29 2.61 -13.53
C SER A 367 12.86 2.33 -13.99
N ARG A 368 12.08 1.64 -13.15
CA ARG A 368 10.69 1.31 -13.41
C ARG A 368 9.85 1.29 -12.13
N ASP A 369 8.99 2.29 -12.01
CA ASP A 369 7.98 2.49 -10.98
C ASP A 369 6.73 1.63 -11.26
N VAL A 370 6.62 0.53 -10.50
CA VAL A 370 5.44 -0.34 -10.42
C VAL A 370 5.22 -0.72 -8.97
N ASP A 371 4.00 -1.15 -8.60
CA ASP A 371 3.63 -1.48 -7.22
C ASP A 371 4.66 -2.38 -6.49
N LEU A 372 5.26 -3.34 -7.21
CA LEU A 372 6.26 -4.24 -6.64
C LEU A 372 7.58 -3.52 -6.33
N THR A 373 8.10 -2.73 -7.28
CA THR A 373 9.38 -2.04 -7.13
C THR A 373 9.28 -0.91 -6.11
N GLU A 374 8.15 -0.20 -6.07
CA GLU A 374 7.85 0.82 -5.06
C GLU A 374 7.82 0.23 -3.65
N LYS A 375 7.13 -0.91 -3.47
CA LYS A 375 7.09 -1.61 -2.17
C LYS A 375 8.46 -2.07 -1.72
N LEU A 376 9.25 -2.64 -2.64
CA LEU A 376 10.57 -3.19 -2.32
C LEU A 376 11.60 -2.08 -2.01
N ASP A 377 11.55 -0.97 -2.74
CA ASP A 377 12.39 0.19 -2.44
C ASP A 377 12.11 0.73 -1.03
N TYR A 378 10.86 1.10 -0.72
CA TYR A 378 10.53 1.61 0.60
C TYR A 378 10.77 0.61 1.72
N SER A 379 10.44 -0.67 1.53
CA SER A 379 10.70 -1.71 2.54
C SER A 379 12.20 -1.86 2.81
N SER A 380 13.02 -1.82 1.76
CA SER A 380 14.47 -1.95 1.88
C SER A 380 15.12 -0.73 2.54
N ALA A 381 14.65 0.47 2.24
CA ALA A 381 15.09 1.72 2.86
C ALA A 381 14.75 1.77 4.36
N VAL A 382 13.51 1.40 4.73
CA VAL A 382 13.08 1.27 6.13
C VAL A 382 13.94 0.25 6.87
N ALA A 383 14.21 -0.90 6.27
CA ALA A 383 15.04 -1.94 6.89
C ALA A 383 16.48 -1.44 7.12
N LEU A 384 17.08 -0.73 6.14
CA LEU A 384 18.40 -0.13 6.27
C LEU A 384 18.43 0.93 7.37
N LEU A 385 17.49 1.87 7.39
CA LEU A 385 17.44 2.95 8.40
C LEU A 385 17.20 2.38 9.80
N GLY A 386 16.29 1.43 9.94
CA GLY A 386 16.02 0.75 11.20
C GLY A 386 17.25 0.00 11.73
N TYR A 387 17.93 -0.76 10.86
CA TYR A 387 19.16 -1.46 11.23
C TYR A 387 20.30 -0.48 11.56
N SER A 388 20.44 0.61 10.80
CA SER A 388 21.43 1.65 11.03
C SER A 388 21.21 2.35 12.38
N LEU A 389 19.95 2.58 12.80
CA LEU A 389 19.64 3.10 14.12
C LEU A 389 20.03 2.13 15.24
N ILE A 390 19.71 0.84 15.09
CA ILE A 390 20.16 -0.21 16.04
C ILE A 390 21.69 -0.18 16.15
N LEU A 391 22.39 -0.19 15.01
CA LEU A 391 23.84 -0.16 14.96
C LEU A 391 24.39 1.09 15.66
N ALA A 392 23.82 2.27 15.39
CA ALA A 392 24.21 3.53 16.01
C ALA A 392 24.14 3.47 17.54
N ILE A 393 23.07 2.88 18.09
CA ILE A 393 22.91 2.68 19.54
C ILE A 393 23.96 1.70 20.05
N LEU A 394 24.01 0.49 19.50
CA LEU A 394 24.93 -0.56 20.01
C LEU A 394 26.39 -0.12 19.95
N ARG A 395 26.79 0.54 18.86
CA ARG A 395 28.16 1.00 18.68
C ARG A 395 28.46 2.23 19.54
N SER A 396 27.59 3.24 19.59
CA SER A 396 27.88 4.49 20.32
C SER A 396 27.91 4.29 21.84
N PHE A 397 27.02 3.46 22.37
CA PHE A 397 26.99 3.08 23.79
C PHE A 397 27.94 1.93 24.13
N ASN A 398 28.69 1.40 23.15
CA ASN A 398 29.66 0.31 23.31
C ASN A 398 29.05 -0.92 24.02
N VAL A 399 27.86 -1.33 23.57
CA VAL A 399 27.12 -2.48 24.13
C VAL A 399 27.77 -3.78 23.64
N ARG A 400 28.46 -4.48 24.54
CA ARG A 400 29.22 -5.70 24.23
C ARG A 400 28.53 -6.99 24.65
N ASP A 401 27.74 -6.92 25.70
CA ASP A 401 26.98 -8.07 26.19
C ASP A 401 25.90 -8.48 25.18
N GLU A 402 25.83 -9.77 24.89
CA GLU A 402 24.92 -10.30 23.86
C GLU A 402 23.45 -10.19 24.27
N ALA A 403 23.14 -10.41 25.55
CA ALA A 403 21.77 -10.25 26.04
C ALA A 403 21.32 -8.78 25.96
N ALA A 404 22.19 -7.84 26.32
CA ALA A 404 21.92 -6.41 26.18
C ALA A 404 21.74 -6.01 24.69
N ARG A 405 22.53 -6.56 23.76
CA ARG A 405 22.36 -6.33 22.33
C ARG A 405 20.99 -6.76 21.84
N VAL A 406 20.53 -7.95 22.25
CA VAL A 406 19.20 -8.46 21.89
C VAL A 406 18.10 -7.59 22.51
N MET A 407 18.22 -7.24 23.79
CA MET A 407 17.24 -6.42 24.51
C MET A 407 17.04 -5.04 23.87
N VAL A 408 18.13 -4.40 23.41
CA VAL A 408 18.07 -3.10 22.72
C VAL A 408 17.54 -3.23 21.29
N SER A 409 17.93 -4.30 20.57
CA SER A 409 17.59 -4.45 19.15
C SER A 409 16.16 -4.95 18.93
N ALA A 410 15.64 -5.82 19.79
CA ALA A 410 14.35 -6.49 19.58
C ALA A 410 13.15 -5.54 19.44
N PRO A 411 12.99 -4.49 20.28
CA PRO A 411 11.89 -3.53 20.11
C PRO A 411 11.95 -2.76 18.78
N LEU A 412 13.16 -2.36 18.37
CA LEU A 412 13.37 -1.64 17.11
C LEU A 412 13.13 -2.55 15.90
N LEU A 413 13.58 -3.80 15.94
CA LEU A 413 13.30 -4.79 14.91
C LEU A 413 11.81 -5.09 14.80
N ALA A 414 11.10 -5.21 15.92
CA ALA A 414 9.66 -5.40 15.94
C ALA A 414 8.95 -4.21 15.28
N PHE A 415 9.30 -2.97 15.65
CA PHE A 415 8.77 -1.75 15.05
C PHE A 415 9.00 -1.70 13.53
N VAL A 416 10.25 -1.90 13.09
CA VAL A 416 10.64 -1.90 11.67
C VAL A 416 9.87 -2.96 10.89
N THR A 417 9.77 -4.17 11.45
CA THR A 417 9.05 -5.27 10.80
C THR A 417 7.57 -4.96 10.69
N THR A 418 6.93 -4.46 11.75
CA THR A 418 5.52 -4.08 11.73
C THR A 418 5.25 -2.96 10.73
N HIS A 419 6.13 -1.96 10.63
CA HIS A 419 6.00 -0.88 9.64
C HIS A 419 6.16 -1.40 8.20
N ILE A 420 7.11 -2.28 7.93
CA ILE A 420 7.26 -2.93 6.62
C ILE A 420 6.01 -3.74 6.26
N LEU A 421 5.47 -4.51 7.22
CA LEU A 421 4.22 -5.26 7.01
C LEU A 421 3.04 -4.33 6.71
N TYR A 422 2.95 -3.19 7.40
CA TYR A 422 1.93 -2.17 7.15
C TYR A 422 2.00 -1.63 5.71
N LEU A 423 3.20 -1.29 5.22
CA LEU A 423 3.41 -0.79 3.85
C LEU A 423 3.03 -1.82 2.79
N ASN A 424 3.31 -3.11 3.03
CA ASN A 424 3.09 -4.17 2.04
C ASN A 424 1.66 -4.69 2.00
N PHE A 425 1.02 -4.84 3.17
CA PHE A 425 -0.25 -5.58 3.32
C PHE A 425 -1.46 -4.71 3.68
N TYR A 426 -1.26 -3.49 4.19
CA TYR A 426 -2.37 -2.63 4.62
C TYR A 426 -2.55 -1.41 3.73
N LYS A 427 -1.63 -0.44 3.80
CA LYS A 427 -1.67 0.79 3.02
C LYS A 427 -0.26 1.32 2.85
N LEU A 428 0.18 1.45 1.61
CA LEU A 428 1.38 2.20 1.28
C LEU A 428 1.01 3.69 1.35
N ASP A 429 1.33 4.31 2.49
CA ASP A 429 1.14 5.74 2.72
C ASP A 429 2.51 6.43 2.72
N TYR A 430 2.83 7.08 1.59
CA TYR A 430 4.12 7.72 1.39
C TYR A 430 4.42 8.78 2.45
N GLY A 431 3.42 9.62 2.79
CA GLY A 431 3.60 10.69 3.78
C GLY A 431 3.87 10.14 5.19
N TRP A 432 3.20 9.04 5.57
CA TRP A 432 3.51 8.34 6.82
C TRP A 432 4.89 7.70 6.79
N ASN A 433 5.25 7.01 5.70
CA ASN A 433 6.55 6.40 5.53
C ASN A 433 7.69 7.42 5.67
N MET A 434 7.55 8.57 5.02
CA MET A 434 8.52 9.66 5.07
C MET A 434 8.77 10.13 6.51
N LYS A 435 7.70 10.35 7.30
CA LYS A 435 7.83 10.75 8.71
C LYS A 435 8.58 9.71 9.53
N VAL A 436 8.29 8.42 9.35
CA VAL A 436 8.97 7.33 10.06
C VAL A 436 10.44 7.26 9.69
N CYS A 437 10.78 7.35 8.40
CA CYS A 437 12.16 7.37 7.92
C CYS A 437 12.95 8.58 8.44
N VAL A 438 12.36 9.78 8.36
CA VAL A 438 12.97 11.02 8.87
C VAL A 438 13.22 10.94 10.37
N LEU A 439 12.27 10.42 11.16
CA LEU A 439 12.45 10.23 12.60
C LEU A 439 13.63 9.31 12.92
N MET A 440 13.72 8.15 12.26
CA MET A 440 14.84 7.22 12.45
C MET A 440 16.17 7.85 12.02
N ALA A 441 16.18 8.58 10.89
CA ALA A 441 17.36 9.27 10.37
C ALA A 441 17.86 10.39 11.32
N VAL A 442 16.96 11.23 11.84
CA VAL A 442 17.32 12.25 12.84
C VAL A 442 17.85 11.60 14.11
N ALA A 443 17.19 10.55 14.63
CA ALA A 443 17.61 9.86 15.83
C ALA A 443 19.04 9.30 15.70
N GLN A 444 19.37 8.63 14.60
CA GLN A 444 20.73 8.13 14.39
C GLN A 444 21.77 9.25 14.24
N LEU A 445 21.44 10.35 13.55
CA LEU A 445 22.36 11.48 13.38
C LEU A 445 22.66 12.15 14.71
N LEU A 446 21.66 12.30 15.58
CA LEU A 446 21.84 12.81 16.94
C LEU A 446 22.74 11.89 17.78
N ILE A 447 22.53 10.58 17.73
CA ILE A 447 23.37 9.61 18.45
C ILE A 447 24.83 9.74 18.00
N TRP A 448 25.07 9.77 16.69
CA TRP A 448 26.42 9.93 16.14
C TRP A 448 27.04 11.29 16.45
N GLY A 449 26.26 12.38 16.41
CA GLY A 449 26.71 13.72 16.77
C GLY A 449 27.13 13.82 18.24
N ILE A 450 26.31 13.27 19.16
CA ILE A 450 26.62 13.18 20.58
C ILE A 450 27.90 12.37 20.79
N TRP A 451 28.01 11.20 20.15
CA TRP A 451 29.19 10.36 20.25
C TRP A 451 30.46 11.08 19.73
N ALA A 452 30.35 11.81 18.62
CA ALA A 452 31.46 12.59 18.05
C ALA A 452 31.91 13.74 18.98
N GLY A 453 30.97 14.34 19.71
CA GLY A 453 31.23 15.40 20.67
C GLY A 453 31.85 14.91 21.98
N VAL A 454 31.37 13.77 22.50
CA VAL A 454 31.83 13.20 23.78
C VAL A 454 33.15 12.44 23.64
N THR A 455 33.37 11.76 22.52
CA THR A 455 34.57 10.92 22.35
C THR A 455 35.77 11.68 21.79
N ARG A 456 36.97 11.28 22.22
CA ARG A 456 38.25 11.77 21.66
C ARG A 456 38.76 10.89 20.51
N HIS A 457 37.85 10.32 19.72
CA HIS A 457 38.22 9.43 18.61
C HIS A 457 39.00 10.22 17.53
N PRO A 458 40.13 9.71 17.00
CA PRO A 458 40.96 10.43 16.03
C PRO A 458 40.20 10.79 14.74
N SER A 459 39.25 9.96 14.32
CA SER A 459 38.47 10.18 13.08
C SER A 459 37.13 10.90 13.31
N ARG A 460 36.94 11.62 14.43
CA ARG A 460 35.68 12.32 14.73
C ARG A 460 35.30 13.41 13.71
N LEU A 461 36.28 14.01 13.02
CA LEU A 461 36.00 15.01 11.99
C LEU A 461 35.22 14.43 10.82
N LYS A 462 35.58 13.20 10.39
CA LYS A 462 34.84 12.48 9.34
C LYS A 462 33.38 12.26 9.74
N LEU A 463 33.16 11.95 11.02
CA LEU A 463 31.83 11.75 11.56
C LEU A 463 31.03 13.06 11.62
N TRP A 464 31.65 14.17 12.04
CA TRP A 464 31.00 15.49 12.00
C TRP A 464 30.60 15.90 10.58
N VAL A 465 31.44 15.63 9.57
CA VAL A 465 31.08 15.86 8.17
C VAL A 465 29.86 15.03 7.78
N VAL A 466 29.83 13.74 8.13
CA VAL A 466 28.67 12.88 7.87
C VAL A 466 27.41 13.41 8.57
N VAL A 467 27.51 13.87 9.81
CA VAL A 467 26.36 14.39 10.57
C VAL A 467 25.84 15.69 9.99
N PHE A 468 26.70 16.68 9.76
CA PHE A 468 26.27 18.00 9.25
C PHE A 468 25.80 17.94 7.81
N VAL A 469 26.58 17.32 6.92
CA VAL A 469 26.23 17.23 5.50
C VAL A 469 25.08 16.26 5.29
N GLY A 470 25.01 15.18 6.08
CA GLY A 470 23.85 14.27 6.07
C GLY A 470 22.58 14.96 6.54
N GLY A 471 22.64 15.78 7.60
CA GLY A 471 21.53 16.60 8.05
C GLY A 471 21.08 17.64 7.01
N LEU A 472 22.03 18.26 6.31
CA LEU A 472 21.74 19.18 5.21
C LEU A 472 21.10 18.44 4.02
N ALA A 473 21.62 17.26 3.65
CA ALA A 473 21.05 16.44 2.58
C ALA A 473 19.59 16.10 2.88
N MET A 474 19.25 15.74 4.13
CA MET A 474 17.85 15.47 4.51
C MET A 474 16.89 16.64 4.24
N LEU A 475 17.35 17.89 4.20
CA LEU A 475 16.49 19.03 3.84
C LEU A 475 16.05 18.99 2.37
N LEU A 476 16.85 18.40 1.48
CA LEU A 476 16.46 18.23 0.07
C LEU A 476 15.26 17.29 -0.06
N GLU A 477 15.22 16.22 0.73
CA GLU A 477 14.09 15.29 0.77
C GLU A 477 12.79 15.97 1.27
N ILE A 478 12.92 16.99 2.12
CA ILE A 478 11.77 17.74 2.67
C ILE A 478 11.32 18.84 1.71
N TYR A 479 12.25 19.50 1.02
CA TYR A 479 11.95 20.64 0.16
C TYR A 479 11.30 20.21 -1.17
N ASP A 480 11.61 19.02 -1.68
CA ASP A 480 10.85 18.31 -2.75
C ASP A 480 10.48 19.21 -3.95
N PHE A 481 11.51 19.86 -4.52
CA PHE A 481 11.41 20.76 -5.67
C PHE A 481 11.32 20.00 -7.00
N PRO A 482 10.70 20.59 -8.05
CA PRO A 482 10.48 19.92 -9.34
C PRO A 482 11.75 19.63 -10.14
N PRO A 483 11.72 18.66 -11.06
CA PRO A 483 12.89 18.29 -11.86
C PRO A 483 13.37 19.44 -12.75
N ILE A 484 14.62 19.86 -12.52
CA ILE A 484 15.33 20.80 -13.38
C ILE A 484 15.62 20.10 -14.71
N TYR A 485 15.28 20.77 -15.82
CA TYR A 485 15.33 20.24 -17.19
C TYR A 485 14.51 18.95 -17.42
N GLY A 486 13.63 18.58 -16.50
CA GLY A 486 12.84 17.34 -16.56
C GLY A 486 13.59 16.07 -16.16
N TYR A 487 14.79 16.19 -15.56
CA TYR A 487 15.62 15.04 -15.16
C TYR A 487 16.12 15.06 -13.72
N LEU A 488 16.42 16.24 -13.17
CA LEU A 488 17.14 16.36 -11.89
C LEU A 488 16.27 17.06 -10.84
N ASP A 489 15.68 16.30 -9.94
CA ASP A 489 14.84 16.80 -8.85
C ASP A 489 15.59 16.84 -7.50
N ALA A 490 14.86 17.19 -6.44
CA ALA A 490 15.40 17.22 -5.09
C ALA A 490 15.88 15.86 -4.60
N HIS A 491 15.14 14.80 -4.94
CA HIS A 491 15.45 13.44 -4.53
C HIS A 491 16.71 12.90 -5.24
N ALA A 492 16.87 13.16 -6.54
CA ALA A 492 18.10 12.86 -7.27
C ALA A 492 19.32 13.60 -6.68
N LEU A 493 19.17 14.86 -6.29
CA LEU A 493 20.25 15.59 -5.59
C LEU A 493 20.57 15.01 -4.22
N TRP A 494 19.56 14.54 -3.49
CA TRP A 494 19.77 13.82 -2.23
C TRP A 494 20.65 12.57 -2.47
N HIS A 495 20.30 11.74 -3.46
CA HIS A 495 21.12 10.59 -3.87
C HIS A 495 22.54 11.00 -4.24
N ALA A 496 22.71 12.09 -5.00
CA ALA A 496 24.04 12.57 -5.39
C ALA A 496 24.89 12.98 -4.17
N MET A 497 24.29 13.66 -3.19
CA MET A 497 24.97 14.09 -1.97
C MET A 497 25.39 12.91 -1.07
N THR A 498 24.66 11.80 -1.07
CA THR A 498 25.02 10.64 -0.24
C THR A 498 26.23 9.86 -0.78
N ILE A 499 26.61 10.02 -2.06
CA ILE A 499 27.76 9.33 -2.66
C ILE A 499 29.08 9.66 -1.93
N PRO A 500 29.53 10.94 -1.87
CA PRO A 500 30.76 11.29 -1.13
C PRO A 500 30.62 11.03 0.37
N LEU A 501 29.42 11.18 0.94
CA LEU A 501 29.18 10.87 2.37
C LEU A 501 29.40 9.40 2.67
N THR A 502 28.94 8.50 1.81
CA THR A 502 29.13 7.06 1.93
C THR A 502 30.60 6.69 1.95
N TYR A 503 31.43 7.34 1.11
CA TYR A 503 32.87 7.15 1.15
C TYR A 503 33.48 7.54 2.50
N ILE A 504 33.13 8.73 2.99
CA ILE A 504 33.62 9.25 4.28
C ILE A 504 33.15 8.35 5.43
N TRP A 505 31.93 7.84 5.35
CA TRP A 505 31.33 6.93 6.32
C TRP A 505 32.11 5.61 6.42
N TRP A 506 32.33 4.91 5.31
CA TRP A 506 33.15 3.70 5.30
C TRP A 506 34.61 3.96 5.69
N SER A 507 35.14 5.15 5.38
CA SER A 507 36.46 5.58 5.85
C SER A 507 36.51 5.70 7.39
N PHE A 508 35.48 6.27 8.01
CA PHE A 508 35.34 6.31 9.47
C PHE A 508 35.24 4.90 10.07
N ILE A 509 34.40 4.03 9.53
CA ILE A 509 34.22 2.65 10.02
C ILE A 509 35.55 1.87 10.03
N ARG A 510 36.36 2.04 8.97
CA ARG A 510 37.69 1.43 8.87
C ARG A 510 38.65 1.96 9.92
N ASP A 511 38.66 3.27 10.15
CA ASP A 511 39.51 3.86 11.19
C ASP A 511 39.07 3.45 12.59
N ASP A 512 37.76 3.34 12.82
CA ASP A 512 37.18 2.88 14.07
C ASP A 512 37.61 1.45 14.40
N ALA A 513 37.57 0.55 13.40
CA ALA A 513 38.06 -0.81 13.56
C ALA A 513 39.55 -0.86 13.90
N LYS A 514 40.38 -0.08 13.20
CA LYS A 514 41.82 0.03 13.52
C LYS A 514 42.03 0.51 14.96
N PHE A 515 41.38 1.60 15.34
CA PHE A 515 41.55 2.22 16.64
C PHE A 515 41.17 1.26 17.78
N GLN A 516 40.01 0.61 17.67
CA GLN A 516 39.55 -0.36 18.66
C GLN A 516 40.46 -1.59 18.72
N THR A 517 40.86 -2.14 17.57
CA THR A 517 41.79 -3.27 17.53
C THR A 517 43.14 -2.92 18.16
N THR A 518 43.73 -1.77 17.84
CA THR A 518 45.00 -1.34 18.46
C THR A 518 44.88 -1.21 19.97
N ASN A 519 43.79 -0.64 20.48
CA ASN A 519 43.56 -0.49 21.92
C ASN A 519 43.39 -1.84 22.63
N LEU A 520 42.68 -2.78 22.02
CA LEU A 520 42.50 -4.13 22.59
C LEU A 520 43.80 -4.93 22.58
N VAL A 521 44.57 -4.86 21.48
CA VAL A 521 45.88 -5.52 21.39
C VAL A 521 46.86 -4.96 22.41
N LYS A 522 46.85 -3.64 22.65
CA LYS A 522 47.67 -3.00 23.71
C LYS A 522 47.28 -3.40 25.12
N LYS A 523 46.01 -3.78 25.36
CA LYS A 523 45.53 -4.26 26.66
C LYS A 523 45.79 -5.76 26.89
N ALA A 524 45.98 -6.52 25.81
CA ALA A 524 46.23 -7.96 25.86
C ALA A 524 47.73 -8.31 25.94
N LYS A 525 48.60 -7.34 25.66
CA LYS A 525 50.04 -7.37 25.95
C LYS A 525 50.28 -6.71 27.30
#